data_AF-A0A9K3D8G4-F1
#
_entry.id   AF-A0A9K3D8G4-F1
#
_cell.length_a   1.000
_cell.length_b   1.000
_cell.length_c   1.000
_cell.angle_alpha   90.00
_cell.angle_beta   90.00
_cell.angle_gamma   90.00
#
_symmetry.space_group_name_H-M   'P 1'
#
loop_
_entity.id
_entity.type
_entity.pdbx_description
1 polymer ?
#
loop_
_entity_poly.entity_id
_entity_poly.type
_entity_poly.pdbx_seq_one_letter_code
_entity_poly.pdbx_strand_id
1 'polypeptide(L)'
;STIKLIRKQPTITCEDLPLLSPDFSAIETGGELEGLWKQRERDGHEGKMFMAVLATAKPIFKVLIPLLMVSMSVTWIPSLLIPDMLEEVYMVGLFDTYSVKKAVYIALGMTASYLLMGLAESSSSYIMYKAAFKTMMGSSDMLYRKILRLSEPIRQQVPYK
;
A
#
# COMPACT_ATOMS: atom_id res chain seq x y z
N SER A 1 4.01 -19.70 12.03
CA SER A 1 4.37 -18.51 11.26
C SER A 1 5.73 -18.74 10.62
N THR A 2 5.88 -18.45 9.34
CA THR A 2 7.12 -18.69 8.58
C THR A 2 8.33 -18.10 9.30
N ILE A 3 8.24 -16.88 9.86
CA ILE A 3 9.30 -16.24 10.67
C ILE A 3 9.84 -17.14 11.81
N LYS A 4 8.98 -17.89 12.50
CA LYS A 4 9.42 -18.81 13.57
C LYS A 4 10.14 -20.04 13.01
N LEU A 5 9.78 -20.47 11.80
CA LEU A 5 10.43 -21.56 11.08
C LEU A 5 11.82 -21.13 10.60
N ILE A 6 11.93 -19.95 9.97
CA ILE A 6 13.20 -19.35 9.52
C ILE A 6 14.21 -19.25 10.67
N ARG A 7 13.75 -18.83 11.86
CA ARG A 7 14.63 -18.72 13.03
C ARG A 7 15.17 -20.06 13.53
N LYS A 8 14.53 -21.17 13.19
CA LYS A 8 14.86 -22.52 13.69
C LYS A 8 15.55 -23.40 12.65
N GLN A 9 15.42 -23.09 11.36
CA GLN A 9 15.94 -23.90 10.27
C GLN A 9 16.69 -23.01 9.27
N PRO A 10 17.96 -23.32 8.95
CA PRO A 10 18.77 -22.49 8.06
C PRO A 10 18.37 -22.59 6.58
N THR A 11 17.58 -23.60 6.21
CA THR A 11 17.14 -23.84 4.83
C THR A 11 15.62 -23.92 4.81
N ILE A 12 14.98 -23.03 4.05
CA ILE A 12 13.53 -22.98 3.85
C ILE A 12 13.26 -23.54 2.45
N THR A 13 12.30 -24.44 2.32
CA THR A 13 11.84 -24.93 1.02
C THR A 13 10.60 -24.19 0.55
N CYS A 14 10.26 -24.28 -0.74
CA CYS A 14 9.06 -23.62 -1.27
C CYS A 14 7.76 -24.12 -0.62
N GLU A 15 7.73 -25.35 -0.11
CA GLU A 15 6.58 -25.96 0.57
C GLU A 15 6.31 -25.35 1.95
N ASP A 16 7.34 -24.75 2.56
CA ASP A 16 7.25 -24.08 3.85
C ASP A 16 6.67 -22.66 3.75
N LEU A 17 6.54 -22.14 2.53
CA LEU A 17 6.03 -20.80 2.28
C LEU A 17 4.50 -20.80 2.42
N PRO A 18 3.94 -19.73 3.03
CA PRO A 18 2.51 -19.61 3.15
C PRO A 18 1.91 -19.44 1.75
N LEU A 19 0.81 -20.15 1.52
CA LEU A 19 0.00 -19.92 0.32
C LEU A 19 -0.52 -18.49 0.33
N LEU A 20 -0.57 -17.88 -0.86
CA LEU A 20 -1.16 -16.56 -1.05
C LEU A 20 -2.63 -16.57 -0.61
N SER A 21 -3.08 -15.48 0.00
CA SER A 21 -4.50 -15.28 0.31
C SER A 21 -5.33 -15.35 -0.98
N PRO A 22 -6.56 -15.93 -0.95
CA PRO A 22 -7.47 -15.96 -2.09
C PRO A 22 -7.71 -14.58 -2.70
N ASP A 23 -7.67 -13.51 -1.90
CA ASP A 23 -7.72 -12.10 -2.32
C ASP A 23 -6.74 -11.74 -3.46
N PHE A 24 -5.68 -12.52 -3.64
CA PHE A 24 -4.63 -12.33 -4.63
C PHE A 24 -4.69 -13.33 -5.79
N SER A 25 -5.82 -14.03 -5.96
CA SER A 25 -6.05 -14.92 -7.10
C SER A 25 -5.94 -14.16 -8.42
N ALA A 26 -4.95 -14.51 -9.24
CA ALA A 26 -4.77 -13.90 -10.57
C ALA A 26 -6.03 -14.04 -11.44
N ILE A 27 -6.75 -15.17 -11.29
CA ILE A 27 -7.94 -15.48 -12.07
C ILE A 27 -9.09 -14.54 -11.71
N GLU A 28 -9.34 -14.34 -10.41
CA GLU A 28 -10.41 -13.47 -9.91
C GLU A 28 -10.11 -12.01 -10.23
N THR A 29 -8.88 -11.57 -9.94
CA THR A 29 -8.44 -10.19 -10.17
C THR A 29 -8.40 -9.82 -11.65
N GLY A 30 -7.96 -10.74 -12.51
CA GLY A 30 -8.01 -10.57 -13.96
C GLY A 30 -9.44 -10.56 -14.50
N GLY A 31 -10.34 -11.38 -13.94
CA GLY A 31 -11.77 -11.38 -14.29
C GLY A 31 -12.48 -10.07 -13.92
N GLU A 32 -12.23 -9.55 -12.72
CA GLU A 32 -12.73 -8.24 -12.25
C GLU A 32 -12.27 -7.12 -13.19
N LEU A 33 -10.98 -7.10 -13.52
CA LEU A 33 -10.38 -6.10 -14.41
C LEU A 33 -10.92 -6.19 -15.84
N GLU A 34 -11.06 -7.40 -16.39
CA GLU A 34 -11.65 -7.62 -17.73
C GLU A 34 -13.11 -7.15 -17.78
N GLY A 35 -13.89 -7.40 -16.72
CA GLY A 35 -15.27 -6.93 -16.60
C GLY A 35 -15.37 -5.41 -16.63
N LEU A 36 -14.56 -4.72 -15.81
CA LEU A 36 -14.48 -3.26 -15.79
C LEU A 36 -14.00 -2.70 -17.13
N TRP A 37 -13.01 -3.33 -17.76
CA TRP A 37 -12.52 -2.90 -19.06
C TRP A 37 -13.60 -3.00 -20.15
N LYS A 38 -14.32 -4.12 -20.23
CA LYS A 38 -15.44 -4.29 -21.18
C LYS A 38 -16.58 -3.32 -20.93
N GLN A 39 -16.88 -3.02 -19.67
CA GLN A 39 -17.88 -2.01 -19.31
C GLN A 39 -17.45 -0.64 -19.87
N ARG A 40 -16.21 -0.21 -19.58
CA ARG A 40 -15.66 1.05 -20.10
C ARG A 40 -15.57 1.08 -21.63
N GLU A 41 -15.39 -0.07 -22.25
CA GLU A 41 -15.39 -0.21 -23.70
C GLU A 41 -16.74 0.09 -24.32
N ARG A 42 -17.82 -0.39 -23.70
CA ARG A 42 -19.21 -0.10 -24.09
C ARG A 42 -19.57 1.36 -23.87
N ASP A 43 -19.06 1.96 -22.79
CA ASP A 43 -19.31 3.36 -22.43
C ASP A 43 -18.58 4.37 -23.33
N GLY A 44 -17.78 3.91 -24.30
CA GLY A 44 -17.09 4.78 -25.27
C GLY A 44 -15.93 5.59 -24.69
N HIS A 45 -15.44 5.28 -23.49
CA HIS A 45 -14.34 6.02 -22.87
C HIS A 45 -13.03 5.86 -23.66
N GLU A 46 -12.22 6.93 -23.76
CA GLU A 46 -10.81 6.83 -24.14
C GLU A 46 -9.97 6.28 -22.96
N GLY A 47 -8.84 5.62 -23.24
CA GLY A 47 -7.99 5.09 -22.16
C GLY A 47 -8.63 3.97 -21.31
N LYS A 48 -9.51 3.17 -21.92
CA LYS A 48 -10.38 2.14 -21.29
C LYS A 48 -9.68 1.27 -20.25
N MET A 49 -8.45 0.84 -20.54
CA MET A 49 -7.65 -0.02 -19.66
C MET A 49 -7.14 0.71 -18.42
N PHE A 50 -6.60 1.93 -18.59
CA PHE A 50 -6.13 2.74 -17.47
C PHE A 50 -7.29 3.08 -16.53
N MET A 51 -8.46 3.42 -17.07
CA MET A 51 -9.65 3.71 -16.28
C MET A 51 -10.22 2.48 -15.56
N ALA A 52 -10.09 1.29 -16.15
CA ALA A 52 -10.45 0.03 -15.48
C ALA A 52 -9.52 -0.26 -14.31
N VAL A 53 -8.20 -0.11 -14.49
CA VAL A 53 -7.21 -0.24 -13.41
C VAL A 53 -7.49 0.78 -12.30
N LEU A 54 -7.71 2.04 -12.65
CA LEU A 54 -8.04 3.09 -11.67
C LEU A 54 -9.32 2.76 -10.90
N ALA A 55 -10.33 2.18 -11.56
CA ALA A 55 -11.57 1.75 -10.91
C ALA A 55 -11.32 0.62 -9.89
N THR A 56 -10.46 -0.36 -10.20
CA THR A 56 -10.09 -1.42 -9.23
C THR A 56 -9.35 -0.86 -8.00
N ALA A 57 -8.55 0.19 -8.18
CA ALA A 57 -7.80 0.82 -7.10
C ALA A 57 -8.60 1.89 -6.32
N LYS A 58 -9.75 2.34 -6.83
CA LYS A 58 -10.57 3.40 -6.22
C LYS A 58 -10.96 3.12 -4.75
N PRO A 59 -11.41 1.92 -4.36
CA PRO A 59 -11.71 1.62 -2.96
C PRO A 59 -10.47 1.74 -2.06
N ILE A 60 -9.30 1.40 -2.61
CA ILE A 60 -8.03 1.47 -1.90
C ILE A 60 -7.63 2.93 -1.68
N PHE A 61 -7.72 3.76 -2.72
CA PHE A 61 -7.41 5.20 -2.61
C PHE A 61 -8.28 5.92 -1.58
N LYS A 62 -9.55 5.52 -1.40
CA LYS A 62 -10.43 6.08 -0.37
C LYS A 62 -9.91 5.90 1.06
N VAL A 63 -9.16 4.83 1.32
CA VAL A 63 -8.56 4.56 2.63
C VAL A 63 -7.14 5.11 2.70
N LEU A 64 -6.38 4.97 1.61
CA LEU A 64 -4.98 5.37 1.54
C LEU A 64 -4.80 6.89 1.66
N ILE A 65 -5.63 7.69 0.96
CA ILE A 65 -5.47 9.14 0.94
C ILE A 65 -5.63 9.77 2.34
N PRO A 66 -6.70 9.50 3.11
CA PRO A 66 -6.83 10.04 4.47
C PRO A 66 -5.67 9.62 5.38
N LEU A 67 -5.21 8.38 5.25
CA LEU A 67 -4.11 7.86 6.05
C LEU A 67 -2.79 8.57 5.76
N LEU A 68 -2.50 8.83 4.48
CA LEU A 68 -1.35 9.62 4.06
C LEU A 68 -1.46 11.08 4.51
N MET A 69 -2.66 11.68 4.42
CA MET A 69 -2.88 13.05 4.90
C MET A 69 -2.63 13.17 6.41
N VAL A 70 -3.09 12.20 7.20
CA VAL A 70 -2.80 12.15 8.63
C VAL A 70 -1.30 12.00 8.88
N SER A 71 -0.62 11.06 8.19
CA SER A 71 0.82 10.87 8.30
C SER A 71 1.59 12.18 8.01
N MET A 72 1.29 12.82 6.88
CA MET A 72 1.90 14.10 6.47
C MET A 72 1.52 15.28 7.36
N SER A 73 0.41 15.23 8.09
CA SER A 73 0.05 16.30 9.04
C SER A 73 0.83 16.15 10.34
N VAL A 74 0.98 14.91 10.81
CA VAL A 74 1.66 14.59 12.06
C VAL A 74 3.18 14.82 11.97
N THR A 75 3.78 14.73 10.77
CA THR A 75 5.21 15.02 10.55
C THR A 75 5.62 16.45 10.94
N TRP A 76 4.69 17.41 10.94
CA TRP A 76 4.98 18.81 11.29
C TRP A 76 4.95 19.08 12.79
N ILE A 77 4.27 18.24 13.57
CA ILE A 77 4.09 18.45 15.01
C ILE A 77 5.44 18.51 15.74
N PRO A 78 6.41 17.60 15.51
CA PRO A 78 7.73 17.72 16.12
C PRO A 78 8.44 19.04 15.80
N SER A 79 8.36 19.51 14.54
CA SER A 79 9.00 20.77 14.13
C SER A 79 8.42 22.00 14.83
N LEU A 80 7.14 21.95 15.22
CA LEU A 80 6.49 23.01 16.00
C LEU A 80 6.83 22.92 17.50
N LEU A 81 7.02 21.70 18.02
CA LEU A 81 7.22 21.45 19.44
C LEU A 81 8.69 21.57 19.89
N ILE A 82 9.65 21.33 18.99
CA ILE A 82 11.09 21.41 19.32
C ILE A 82 11.50 22.81 19.80
N PRO A 83 11.13 23.92 19.12
CA PRO A 83 11.47 25.26 19.59
C PRO A 83 10.96 25.54 21.01
N ASP A 84 9.70 25.21 21.30
CA ASP A 84 9.11 25.36 22.62
C ASP A 84 9.84 24.53 23.68
N MET A 85 10.26 23.31 23.33
CA MET A 85 11.04 22.46 24.23
C MET A 85 12.43 23.06 24.52
N LEU A 86 13.09 23.60 23.50
CA LEU A 86 14.40 24.25 23.66
C LEU A 86 14.27 25.51 24.52
N GLU A 87 13.23 26.33 24.30
CA GLU A 87 13.00 27.53 25.11
C GLU A 87 12.83 27.17 26.60
N GLU A 88 12.03 26.16 26.93
CA GLU A 88 11.85 25.70 28.31
C GLU A 88 13.17 25.23 28.93
N VAL A 89 13.99 24.48 28.18
CA VAL A 89 15.28 23.95 28.68
C VAL A 89 16.32 25.06 28.86
N TYR A 90 16.39 26.03 27.94
CA TYR A 90 17.42 27.08 27.95
C TYR A 90 17.06 28.31 28.80
N MET A 91 15.79 28.74 28.81
CA MET A 91 15.39 30.01 29.44
C MET A 91 14.98 29.87 30.91
N VAL A 92 14.30 28.77 31.28
CA VAL A 92 13.74 28.63 32.63
C VAL A 92 14.70 27.88 33.56
N GLY A 93 15.60 27.07 33.00
CA GLY A 93 16.47 26.17 33.77
C GLY A 93 15.67 25.02 34.39
N LEU A 94 16.25 23.82 34.44
CA LEU A 94 15.60 22.59 34.90
C LEU A 94 15.23 22.54 36.40
N PHE A 95 15.23 23.69 37.09
CA PHE A 95 15.04 23.78 38.54
C PHE A 95 13.62 24.23 38.94
N ASP A 96 12.79 24.69 38.00
CA ASP A 96 11.37 24.95 38.23
C ASP A 96 10.50 23.73 37.83
N THR A 97 9.74 23.20 38.80
CA THR A 97 8.81 22.08 38.60
C THR A 97 7.75 22.32 37.52
N TYR A 98 7.38 23.57 37.23
CA TYR A 98 6.41 23.88 36.17
C TYR A 98 7.00 23.65 34.78
N SER A 99 8.24 24.14 34.55
CA SER A 99 8.96 23.96 33.29
C SER A 99 9.22 22.48 32.99
N VAL A 100 9.60 21.70 34.02
CA VAL A 100 9.78 20.24 33.89
C VAL A 100 8.50 19.55 33.42
N LYS A 101 7.33 19.89 33.98
CA LYS A 101 6.05 19.30 33.55
C LYS A 101 5.73 19.64 32.09
N LYS A 102 5.92 20.91 31.69
CA LYS A 102 5.68 21.35 30.31
C LYS A 102 6.60 20.64 29.32
N ALA A 103 7.90 20.56 29.61
CA ALA A 103 8.87 19.83 28.79
C ALA A 103 8.51 18.34 28.65
N VAL A 104 8.06 17.70 29.72
CA VAL A 104 7.58 16.30 29.68
C VAL A 104 6.34 16.15 28.79
N TYR A 105 5.36 17.06 28.88
CA TYR A 105 4.19 17.02 27.99
C TYR A 105 4.56 17.21 26.52
N ILE A 106 5.51 18.11 26.24
CA ILE A 106 6.02 18.32 24.89
C ILE A 106 6.71 17.04 24.36
N ALA A 107 7.58 16.42 25.16
CA ALA A 107 8.26 15.18 24.80
C ALA A 107 7.27 14.01 24.56
N LEU A 108 6.21 13.91 25.38
CA LEU A 108 5.14 12.93 25.18
C LEU A 108 4.37 13.21 23.89
N GLY A 109 4.05 14.47 23.59
CA GLY A 109 3.39 14.88 22.35
C GLY A 109 4.22 14.55 21.10
N MET A 110 5.54 14.80 21.15
CA MET A 110 6.46 14.41 20.07
C MET A 110 6.51 12.89 19.89
N THR A 111 6.63 12.14 20.99
CA THR A 111 6.66 10.67 20.95
C THR A 111 5.39 10.09 20.36
N ALA A 112 4.22 10.57 20.80
CA ALA A 112 2.93 10.17 20.26
C ALA A 112 2.83 10.49 18.76
N SER A 113 3.32 11.65 18.34
CA SER A 113 3.35 12.04 16.92
C SER A 113 4.20 11.09 16.09
N TYR A 114 5.41 10.75 16.52
CA TYR A 114 6.26 9.79 15.81
C TYR A 114 5.63 8.39 15.72
N LEU A 115 4.97 7.92 16.78
CA LEU A 115 4.26 6.64 16.75
C LEU A 115 3.11 6.65 15.75
N LEU A 116 2.29 7.71 15.75
CA LEU A 116 1.19 7.87 14.79
C LEU A 116 1.71 7.95 13.35
N MET A 117 2.79 8.69 13.13
CA MET A 117 3.46 8.80 11.84
C MET A 117 3.90 7.42 11.34
N GLY A 118 4.65 6.67 12.15
CA GLY A 118 5.16 5.35 11.78
C GLY A 118 4.05 4.32 11.52
N LEU A 119 2.97 4.34 12.32
CA LEU A 119 1.81 3.48 12.11
C LEU A 119 1.07 3.80 10.81
N ALA A 120 0.84 5.09 10.53
CA ALA A 120 0.18 5.54 9.32
C ALA A 120 1.01 5.25 8.07
N GLU A 121 2.33 5.48 8.12
CA GLU A 121 3.25 5.21 7.02
C GLU A 121 3.39 3.71 6.73
N SER A 122 3.54 2.88 7.77
CA SER A 122 3.63 1.42 7.60
C SER A 122 2.34 0.84 7.02
N SER A 123 1.19 1.31 7.51
CA SER A 123 -0.12 0.85 7.07
C SER A 123 -0.43 1.31 5.64
N SER A 124 -0.12 2.57 5.29
CA SER A 124 -0.30 3.10 3.94
C SER A 124 0.58 2.38 2.93
N SER A 125 1.85 2.15 3.27
CA SER A 125 2.79 1.37 2.46
C SER A 125 2.26 -0.04 2.21
N TYR A 126 1.81 -0.74 3.25
CA TYR A 126 1.23 -2.09 3.12
C TYR A 126 0.02 -2.10 2.18
N ILE A 127 -0.90 -1.17 2.35
CA ILE A 127 -2.10 -1.04 1.50
C ILE A 127 -1.71 -0.77 0.04
N MET A 128 -0.73 0.11 -0.18
CA MET A 128 -0.24 0.45 -1.51
C MET A 128 0.44 -0.74 -2.20
N TYR A 129 1.30 -1.49 -1.51
CA TYR A 129 1.92 -2.70 -2.05
C TYR A 129 0.88 -3.78 -2.35
N LYS A 130 -0.11 -3.99 -1.47
CA LYS A 130 -1.23 -4.90 -1.71
C LYS A 130 -1.98 -4.52 -2.99
N ALA A 131 -2.26 -3.23 -3.19
CA ALA A 131 -2.92 -2.71 -4.39
C ALA A 131 -2.10 -2.97 -5.65
N ALA A 132 -0.83 -2.57 -5.64
CA ALA A 132 0.07 -2.71 -6.78
C ALA A 132 0.22 -4.18 -7.20
N PHE A 133 0.39 -5.08 -6.23
CA PHE A 133 0.48 -6.51 -6.49
C PHE A 133 -0.82 -7.07 -7.10
N LYS A 134 -1.99 -6.68 -6.56
CA LYS A 134 -3.30 -7.07 -7.11
C LYS A 134 -3.46 -6.61 -8.57
N THR A 135 -3.09 -5.36 -8.87
CA THR A 135 -3.15 -4.80 -10.22
C THR A 135 -2.19 -5.50 -11.17
N MET A 136 -0.96 -5.80 -10.73
CA MET A 136 0.03 -6.52 -11.52
C MET A 136 -0.46 -7.94 -11.89
N MET A 137 -1.00 -8.68 -10.92
CA MET A 137 -1.53 -10.03 -11.15
C MET A 137 -2.70 -10.01 -12.12
N GLY A 138 -3.69 -9.13 -11.89
CA GLY A 138 -4.87 -9.04 -12.75
C GLY A 138 -4.54 -8.57 -14.18
N SER A 139 -3.63 -7.61 -14.34
CA SER A 139 -3.20 -7.15 -15.67
C SER A 139 -2.40 -8.22 -16.43
N SER A 140 -1.58 -9.00 -15.73
CA SER A 140 -0.81 -10.10 -16.32
C SER A 140 -1.71 -11.24 -16.80
N ASP A 141 -2.68 -11.68 -15.98
CA ASP A 141 -3.68 -12.68 -16.38
C ASP A 141 -4.53 -12.19 -17.57
N MET A 142 -5.00 -10.94 -17.52
CA MET A 142 -5.79 -10.36 -18.61
C MET A 142 -4.98 -10.28 -19.92
N LEU A 143 -3.71 -9.86 -19.85
CA LEU A 143 -2.80 -9.81 -20.99
C LEU A 143 -2.60 -11.21 -21.57
N TYR A 144 -2.33 -12.20 -20.72
CA TYR A 144 -2.13 -13.59 -21.13
C TYR A 144 -3.36 -14.14 -21.86
N ARG A 145 -4.57 -13.97 -21.30
CA ARG A 145 -5.82 -14.40 -21.96
C ARG A 145 -6.03 -13.71 -23.30
N LYS A 146 -5.68 -12.43 -23.41
CA LYS A 146 -5.80 -11.67 -24.66
C LYS A 146 -4.83 -12.17 -25.72
N ILE A 147 -3.59 -12.46 -25.35
CA ILE A 147 -2.58 -13.06 -26.25
C ILE A 147 -3.07 -14.41 -26.78
N LEU A 148 -3.59 -15.27 -25.90
CA LEU A 148 -4.13 -16.57 -26.30
C LEU A 148 -5.26 -16.42 -27.34
N ARG A 149 -6.24 -15.54 -27.06
CA ARG A 149 -7.35 -15.27 -27.99
C ARG A 149 -6.91 -14.70 -29.34
N LEU A 150 -5.86 -13.87 -29.35
CA LEU A 150 -5.30 -13.31 -30.60
C LEU A 150 -4.51 -14.35 -31.40
N SER A 151 -3.85 -15.28 -30.72
CA SER A 151 -3.06 -16.33 -31.36
C SER A 151 -3.90 -17.42 -31.99
N GLU A 152 -5.16 -17.57 -31.59
CA GLU A 152 -6.04 -18.67 -32.00
C GLU A 152 -6.52 -18.57 -33.46
N PRO A 153 -6.98 -17.40 -33.96
CA PRO A 153 -7.21 -17.21 -35.40
C PRO A 153 -5.93 -17.36 -36.23
N ILE A 154 -4.79 -16.91 -35.71
CA ILE A 154 -3.49 -17.03 -36.38
C ILE A 154 -3.08 -18.51 -36.49
N ARG A 155 -3.29 -19.31 -35.43
CA ARG A 155 -3.08 -20.77 -35.45
C ARG A 155 -3.97 -21.48 -36.45
N GLN A 156 -5.20 -21.02 -36.65
CA GLN A 156 -6.13 -21.61 -37.63
C GLN A 156 -5.79 -21.22 -39.07
N GLN A 157 -5.05 -20.12 -39.30
CA GLN A 157 -4.62 -19.67 -40.63
C GLN A 157 -3.29 -20.25 -41.10
N VAL A 158 -2.47 -20.81 -40.20
CA VAL A 158 -1.20 -21.46 -40.56
C VAL A 158 -1.35 -22.97 -40.40
N PRO A 159 -1.51 -23.75 -41.49
CA PRO A 159 -1.46 -25.20 -41.40
C PRO A 159 -0.07 -25.61 -40.91
N TYR A 160 0.00 -26.26 -39.75
CA TYR A 160 1.25 -26.87 -39.28
C TYR A 160 1.72 -27.87 -40.34
N LYS A 161 2.89 -27.63 -40.91
CA LYS A 161 3.66 -28.64 -41.63
C LYS A 161 4.43 -29.49 -40.64
#